data_AF-A0A2W0AY12-F1
#
_entry.id   AF-A0A2W0AY12-F1
#
_cell.length_a   1.000
_cell.length_b   1.000
_cell.length_c   1.000
_cell.angle_alpha   90.00
_cell.angle_beta   90.00
_cell.angle_gamma   90.00
#
_symmetry.space_group_name_H-M   'P 1'
#
loop_
_entity.id
_entity.type
_entity.pdbx_description
1 polymer ?
#
loop_
_entity_poly.entity_id
_entity_poly.type
_entity_poly.pdbx_seq_one_letter_code
_entity_poly.pdbx_strand_id
1 'polypeptide(L)' 'MIFLPDTNTCISLLRQKQPRLIARWQSTKRSDIVLCSVVVYE' A
#
# COMPACT_ATOMS: atom_id res chain seq x y z
N MET A 1 0.15 0.88 14.20
CA MET A 1 1.30 0.15 13.58
C MET A 1 1.37 0.69 12.18
N ILE A 2 2.43 1.44 11.83
CA ILE A 2 2.47 2.20 10.58
C ILE A 2 2.70 1.25 9.40
N PHE A 3 1.77 1.23 8.45
CA PHE A 3 1.89 0.51 7.19
C PHE A 3 2.51 1.45 6.14
N LEU A 4 3.77 1.18 5.79
CA LEU A 4 4.54 1.95 4.83
C LEU A 4 4.77 1.07 3.58
N PRO A 5 3.86 1.07 2.58
CA PRO A 5 4.08 0.33 1.35
C PRO A 5 5.21 0.96 0.52
N ASP A 6 6.11 0.12 0.02
CA ASP A 6 7.05 0.48 -1.02
C ASP A 6 6.37 0.58 -2.40
N THR A 7 7.06 1.14 -3.39
CA THR A 7 6.55 1.32 -4.76
C THR A 7 6.04 0.01 -5.38
N ASN A 8 6.72 -1.12 -5.18
CA ASN A 8 6.28 -2.41 -5.75
C ASN A 8 5.03 -2.94 -5.07
N THR A 9 4.90 -2.71 -3.76
CA THR A 9 3.69 -3.01 -2.99
C THR A 9 2.50 -2.16 -3.48
N CYS A 10 2.70 -0.87 -3.73
CA CYS A 10 1.68 0.01 -4.33
C CYS A 10 1.29 -0.44 -5.74
N ILE A 11 2.25 -0.75 -6.61
CA ILE A 11 1.99 -1.28 -7.96
C ILE A 11 1.19 -2.59 -7.88
N SER A 12 1.55 -3.47 -6.94
CA SER A 12 0.84 -4.74 -6.72
C SER A 12 -0.58 -4.56 -6.20
N LEU A 13 -0.83 -3.54 -5.35
CA LEU A 13 -2.16 -3.11 -4.92
C LEU A 13 -3.00 -2.62 -6.10
N LEU A 14 -2.44 -1.70 -6.89
CA LEU A 14 -3.10 -1.11 -8.05
C LEU A 14 -3.48 -2.18 -9.09
N ARG A 15 -2.59 -3.15 -9.32
CA ARG A 15 -2.82 -4.27 -10.26
C ARG A 15 -3.69 -5.39 -9.68
N GLN A 16 -4.13 -5.28 -8.42
CA GLN A 16 -4.92 -6.29 -7.70
C GLN A 16 -4.33 -7.71 -7.74
N LYS A 17 -3.01 -7.85 -7.92
CA LYS A 17 -2.36 -9.16 -8.14
C LYS A 17 -2.16 -9.98 -6.86
N GLN A 18 -2.34 -9.37 -5.69
CA GLN A 18 -1.97 -9.94 -4.39
C GLN A 18 -3.16 -9.85 -3.41
N PRO A 19 -4.04 -10.86 -3.35
CA PRO A 19 -5.26 -10.81 -2.54
C PRO A 19 -4.98 -10.65 -1.03
N ARG A 20 -3.89 -11.25 -0.52
CA ARG A 20 -3.46 -11.09 0.88
C ARG A 20 -3.08 -9.65 1.20
N LEU A 21 -2.48 -8.96 0.24
CA LEU A 21 -1.99 -7.61 0.40
C LEU A 21 -3.13 -6.60 0.30
N ILE A 22 -4.13 -6.87 -0.55
CA ILE A 22 -5.40 -6.13 -0.63
C ILE A 22 -6.20 -6.28 0.67
N ALA A 23 -6.33 -7.50 1.20
CA ALA A 23 -7.03 -7.73 2.47
C ALA A 23 -6.39 -6.95 3.63
N ARG A 24 -5.04 -6.94 3.67
CA ARG A 24 -4.29 -6.16 4.65
C ARG A 24 -4.51 -4.65 4.47
N TRP A 25 -4.48 -4.17 3.23
CA TRP A 25 -4.74 -2.77 2.89
C TRP A 25 -6.15 -2.32 3.32
N GLN A 26 -7.17 -3.12 3.03
CA GLN A 26 -8.57 -2.84 3.41
C GLN A 26 -8.78 -2.87 4.94
N SER A 27 -8.04 -3.73 5.65
CA SER A 27 -8.10 -3.83 7.11
C SER A 27 -7.30 -2.74 7.82
N THR A 28 -6.40 -2.05 7.11
CA THR A 28 -5.55 -1.00 7.69
C THR A 28 -6.29 0.34 7.71
N LYS A 29 -6.28 1.02 8.86
CA LYS A 29 -6.83 2.37 8.98
C LYS A 29 -6.02 3.35 8.13
N ARG A 30 -6.68 4.25 7.41
CA ARG A 30 -6.01 5.24 6.53
C ARG A 30 -4.96 6.08 7.27
N SER A 31 -5.21 6.43 8.53
CA SER A 31 -4.27 7.19 9.37
C SER A 31 -3.01 6.41 9.76
N ASP A 32 -3.03 5.09 9.64
CA ASP A 32 -1.86 4.22 9.84
C ASP A 32 -1.11 3.96 8.52
N ILE A 33 -1.62 4.44 7.38
CA ILE A 33 -0.97 4.26 6.07
C ILE A 33 -0.16 5.51 5.74
N VAL A 34 1.16 5.32 5.59
CA VAL A 34 2.05 6.39 5.14
C VAL A 34 2.58 5.98 3.77
N LEU A 35 2.34 6.81 2.75
CA LEU A 35 2.93 6.60 1.43
C LEU A 35 4.29 7.31 1.42
N CYS A 36 5.37 6.56 1.15
CA CYS A 36 6.67 7.19 0.93
C CYS A 36 6.59 8.12 -0.29
N SER A 37 7.16 9.33 -0.19
CA SER A 37 7.08 10.40 -1.21
C SER A 37 7.54 9.97 -2.62
N VAL A 38 8.33 8.89 -2.72
CA VAL A 38 8.73 8.26 -4.00
C VAL A 38 7.53 7.79 -4.82
N VAL A 39 6.42 7.37 -4.19
CA VAL A 39 5.23 6.87 -4.91
C VAL A 39 4.41 8.01 -5.55
N VAL A 40 4.60 9.26 -5.13
CA VAL A 40 3.85 10.41 -5.68
C VAL A 40 4.44 10.91 -7.01
N TYR A 41 5.62 10.44 -7.41
CA TYR A 41 6.40 11.02 -8.52
C TYR A 41 6.81 10.02 -9.63
N GLU A 42 6.16 8.86 -9.73
CA GLU A 42 6.37 7.89 -10.83
C GLU A 42 5.15 7.77 -11.75
#